data_AF-A0A0Q8UZ70-F1
#
_entry.id   AF-A0A0Q8UZ70-F1
#
_cell.length_a   1.000
_cell.length_b   1.000
_cell.length_c   1.000
_cell.angle_alpha   90.00
_cell.angle_beta   90.00
_cell.angle_gamma   90.00
#
_symmetry.space_group_name_H-M   'P 1'
#
loop_
_entity.id
_entity.type
_entity.pdbx_description
1 polymer ?
#
loop_
_entity_poly.entity_id
_entity_poly.type
_entity_poly.pdbx_seq_one_letter_code
_entity_poly.pdbx_strand_id
1 'polypeptide(L)'
;MTTRTLPAPRADRRPFRVGPFARRRLAQQARLDAAATAQGAARDGDHGEPTTPHVQAMQAHAAAYARREEQRFFVRIDRELTEYRVLSRSLDTDLAAYDRLTGDISFDDRDFIANGSGPGFEELRRLERRITRGKRRVDELSALIHSRFTAAKLRANRYFDHADEKLAVYWGAYRRELAADRAAAPDRTLDRAPVLQRSDWLTTKENTRLLELWQGRNDAQA
;
A
#
# COMPACT_ATOMS: atom_id res chain seq x y z
N MET A 1 -31.44 13.39 7.03
CA MET A 1 -31.07 11.96 7.00
C MET A 1 -29.63 11.82 7.46
N THR A 2 -29.40 11.34 8.68
CA THR A 2 -28.08 11.20 9.30
C THR A 2 -27.44 9.88 8.87
N THR A 3 -26.39 9.94 8.06
CA THR A 3 -25.58 8.78 7.67
C THR A 3 -24.78 8.31 8.88
N ARG A 4 -25.29 7.28 9.55
CA ARG A 4 -24.64 6.61 10.68
C ARG A 4 -23.38 5.92 10.17
N THR A 5 -22.22 6.53 10.43
CA THR A 5 -20.90 5.97 10.11
C THR A 5 -20.70 4.71 10.93
N LEU A 6 -20.72 3.54 10.26
CA LEU A 6 -20.36 2.29 10.89
C LEU A 6 -18.91 2.37 11.40
N PRO A 7 -18.63 2.00 12.66
CA PRO A 7 -17.27 2.04 13.19
C PRO A 7 -16.39 1.09 12.37
N ALA A 8 -15.24 1.59 11.91
CA ALA A 8 -14.25 0.77 11.21
C ALA A 8 -13.86 -0.42 12.11
N PRO A 9 -13.81 -1.65 11.57
CA PRO A 9 -13.46 -2.82 12.38
C PRO A 9 -12.06 -2.61 12.96
N ARG A 10 -11.97 -2.65 14.30
CA ARG A 10 -10.68 -2.69 15.00
C ARG A 10 -9.96 -3.95 14.51
N ALA A 11 -8.72 -3.78 14.06
CA ALA A 11 -7.89 -4.89 13.62
C ALA A 11 -7.62 -5.81 14.81
N ASP A 12 -8.38 -6.89 14.91
CA ASP A 12 -8.18 -7.92 15.90
C ASP A 12 -6.74 -8.46 15.73
N ARG A 13 -5.96 -8.52 16.82
CA ARG A 13 -4.54 -8.92 16.79
C ARG A 13 -4.36 -10.43 16.63
N ARG A 14 -5.45 -11.19 16.59
CA ARG A 14 -5.44 -12.64 16.37
C ARG A 14 -5.30 -12.92 14.88
N PRO A 15 -4.55 -13.95 14.45
CA PRO A 15 -4.60 -14.37 13.05
C PRO A 15 -6.06 -14.61 12.69
N PHE A 16 -6.52 -14.02 11.58
CA PHE A 16 -7.90 -14.15 11.10
C PHE A 16 -8.14 -15.60 10.64
N ARG A 17 -8.26 -16.52 11.59
CA ARG A 17 -8.42 -17.94 11.28
C ARG A 17 -9.77 -18.18 10.65
N VAL A 18 -9.80 -19.04 9.64
CA VAL A 18 -11.05 -19.46 9.00
C VAL A 18 -11.80 -20.36 9.98
N GLY A 19 -12.89 -19.83 10.56
CA GLY A 19 -13.74 -20.54 11.52
C GLY A 19 -14.49 -21.73 10.89
N PRO A 20 -15.06 -22.63 11.73
CA PRO A 20 -15.62 -23.90 11.27
C PRO A 20 -16.78 -23.74 10.27
N PHE A 21 -17.64 -22.74 10.46
CA PHE A 21 -18.73 -22.45 9.52
C PHE A 21 -18.21 -21.99 8.15
N ALA A 22 -17.20 -21.12 8.13
CA ALA A 22 -16.57 -20.69 6.88
C ALA A 22 -15.89 -21.88 6.19
N ARG A 23 -15.21 -22.76 6.93
CA ARG A 23 -14.61 -23.99 6.38
C ARG A 23 -15.65 -24.90 5.73
N ARG A 24 -16.81 -25.11 6.38
CA ARG A 24 -17.91 -25.91 5.81
C ARG A 24 -18.44 -25.30 4.51
N ARG A 25 -18.66 -23.98 4.49
CA ARG A 25 -19.14 -23.27 3.29
C ARG A 25 -18.11 -23.35 2.15
N LEU A 26 -16.82 -23.16 2.44
CA LEU A 26 -15.76 -23.28 1.45
C LEU A 26 -15.65 -24.71 0.90
N ALA A 27 -15.81 -25.72 1.74
CA ALA A 27 -15.84 -27.12 1.31
C ALA A 27 -17.05 -27.43 0.41
N GLN A 28 -18.22 -26.88 0.73
CA GLN A 28 -19.41 -27.01 -0.12
C GLN A 28 -19.20 -26.32 -1.48
N GLN A 29 -18.63 -25.11 -1.49
CA GLN A 29 -18.31 -24.43 -2.75
C GLN A 29 -17.30 -25.22 -3.57
N ALA A 30 -16.26 -25.76 -2.93
CA ALA A 30 -15.26 -26.59 -3.58
C ALA A 30 -15.87 -27.84 -4.23
N ARG A 31 -16.85 -28.48 -3.60
CA ARG A 31 -17.60 -29.60 -4.19
C ARG A 31 -18.34 -29.21 -5.46
N LEU A 32 -19.06 -28.08 -5.42
CA LEU A 32 -19.80 -27.58 -6.58
C LEU A 32 -18.87 -27.26 -7.74
N ASP A 33 -17.75 -26.58 -7.45
CA ASP A 33 -16.76 -26.22 -8.47
C ASP A 33 -16.06 -27.49 -9.03
N ALA A 34 -15.78 -28.50 -8.19
CA ALA A 34 -15.19 -29.77 -8.61
C ALA A 34 -16.15 -30.56 -9.52
N ALA A 35 -17.42 -30.67 -9.14
CA ALA A 35 -18.44 -31.32 -9.98
C ALA A 35 -18.61 -30.61 -11.33
N ALA A 36 -18.60 -29.27 -11.35
CA ALA A 36 -18.63 -28.50 -12.60
C ALA A 36 -17.38 -28.73 -13.48
N THR A 37 -16.22 -28.95 -12.86
CA THR A 37 -14.98 -29.28 -13.57
C THR A 37 -15.02 -30.69 -14.17
N ALA A 38 -15.63 -31.66 -13.49
CA ALA A 38 -15.79 -33.04 -13.96
C ALA A 38 -16.78 -33.17 -15.14
N GLN A 39 -17.75 -32.26 -15.25
CA GLN A 39 -18.77 -32.26 -16.32
C GLN A 39 -18.34 -31.50 -17.59
N GLY A 40 -17.26 -30.70 -17.52
CA GLY A 40 -16.75 -29.95 -18.67
C GLY A 40 -15.86 -30.80 -19.58
N ALA A 41 -16.02 -30.65 -20.90
CA ALA A 41 -15.08 -31.21 -21.88
C ALA A 41 -13.66 -30.74 -21.53
N ALA A 42 -12.70 -31.66 -21.55
CA ALA A 42 -11.30 -31.41 -21.26
C ALA A 42 -10.85 -30.14 -22.02
N ARG A 43 -10.63 -29.05 -21.27
CA ARG A 43 -10.10 -27.82 -21.85
C ARG A 43 -8.71 -28.15 -22.37
N ASP A 44 -8.56 -28.11 -23.69
CA ASP A 44 -7.28 -28.21 -24.36
C ASP A 44 -6.29 -27.20 -23.76
N GLY A 45 -5.25 -27.73 -23.12
CA GLY A 45 -3.87 -27.42 -23.49
C GLY A 45 -3.33 -26.01 -23.33
N ASP A 46 -3.90 -25.14 -22.49
CA ASP A 46 -3.17 -23.94 -22.05
C ASP A 46 -2.71 -24.14 -20.61
N HIS A 47 -1.41 -24.31 -20.42
CA HIS A 47 -0.74 -24.63 -19.15
C HIS A 47 -0.74 -23.45 -18.16
N GLY A 48 -1.89 -22.83 -17.94
CA GLY A 48 -2.14 -21.94 -16.82
C GLY A 48 -2.56 -22.73 -15.58
N GLU A 49 -2.15 -22.30 -14.38
CA GLU A 49 -2.66 -22.87 -13.13
C GLU A 49 -4.20 -22.92 -13.17
N PRO A 50 -4.84 -24.06 -12.85
CA PRO A 50 -6.28 -24.18 -12.90
C PRO A 50 -6.93 -23.16 -11.95
N THR A 51 -7.51 -22.10 -12.49
CA THR A 51 -8.19 -21.06 -11.70
C THR A 51 -9.69 -21.32 -11.69
N THR A 52 -10.24 -21.66 -10.52
CA THR A 52 -11.69 -21.79 -10.39
C THR A 52 -12.35 -20.40 -10.29
N PRO A 53 -13.64 -20.27 -10.65
CA PRO A 53 -14.37 -19.00 -10.50
C PRO A 53 -14.31 -18.44 -9.07
N HIS A 54 -14.26 -19.34 -8.07
CA HIS A 54 -14.15 -18.94 -6.68
C HIS A 54 -12.77 -18.33 -6.34
N VAL A 55 -11.67 -18.88 -6.87
CA VAL A 55 -10.33 -18.29 -6.71
C VAL A 55 -10.29 -16.90 -7.35
N GLN A 56 -10.85 -16.74 -8.55
CA GLN A 56 -10.94 -15.44 -9.22
C GLN A 56 -11.76 -14.43 -8.41
N ALA A 57 -12.86 -14.86 -7.81
CA ALA A 57 -13.67 -14.00 -6.92
C ALA A 57 -12.90 -13.59 -5.66
N MET A 58 -12.13 -14.49 -5.04
CA MET A 58 -11.26 -14.14 -3.91
C MET A 58 -10.19 -13.11 -4.31
N GLN A 59 -9.54 -13.31 -5.45
CA GLN A 59 -8.55 -12.38 -6.01
C GLN A 59 -9.16 -10.99 -6.25
N ALA A 60 -10.32 -10.92 -6.92
CA ALA A 60 -11.01 -9.67 -7.19
C ALA A 60 -11.40 -8.93 -5.89
N HIS A 61 -11.89 -9.66 -4.89
CA HIS A 61 -12.28 -9.06 -3.62
C HIS A 61 -11.07 -8.54 -2.82
N ALA A 62 -9.97 -9.29 -2.79
CA ALA A 62 -8.72 -8.86 -2.14
C ALA A 62 -8.12 -7.63 -2.83
N ALA A 63 -8.07 -7.62 -4.17
CA ALA A 63 -7.62 -6.47 -4.94
C ALA A 63 -8.51 -5.24 -4.71
N ALA A 64 -9.84 -5.41 -4.69
CA ALA A 64 -10.77 -4.33 -4.41
C ALA A 64 -10.65 -3.78 -2.97
N TYR A 65 -10.32 -4.63 -2.00
CA TYR A 65 -10.02 -4.18 -0.63
C TYR A 65 -8.74 -3.34 -0.60
N ALA A 66 -7.67 -3.81 -1.24
CA ALA A 66 -6.41 -3.07 -1.32
C ALA A 66 -6.59 -1.68 -1.96
N ARG A 67 -7.29 -1.61 -3.11
CA ARG A 67 -7.63 -0.33 -3.76
C ARG A 67 -8.44 0.61 -2.87
N ARG A 68 -9.38 0.08 -2.09
CA ARG A 68 -10.16 0.90 -1.15
C ARG A 68 -9.30 1.44 0.00
N GLU A 69 -8.39 0.64 0.54
CA GLU A 69 -7.47 1.12 1.58
C GLU A 69 -6.47 2.16 1.05
N GLU A 70 -6.03 2.01 -0.20
CA GLU A 70 -5.28 3.01 -0.95
C GLU A 70 -6.04 4.33 -1.07
N GLN A 71 -7.27 4.30 -1.61
CA GLN A 71 -8.09 5.50 -1.78
C GLN A 71 -8.35 6.19 -0.43
N ARG A 72 -8.63 5.40 0.61
CA ARG A 72 -8.82 5.91 1.98
C ARG A 72 -7.58 6.57 2.55
N PHE A 73 -6.39 6.06 2.24
CA PHE A 73 -5.14 6.68 2.65
C PHE A 73 -5.03 8.07 2.01
N PHE A 74 -5.17 8.17 0.68
CA PHE A 74 -5.04 9.45 -0.04
C PHE A 74 -6.05 10.50 0.39
N VAL A 75 -7.33 10.14 0.44
CA VAL A 75 -8.39 11.06 0.88
C VAL A 75 -8.11 11.62 2.28
N ARG A 76 -7.42 10.87 3.14
CA ARG A 76 -7.10 11.30 4.51
C ARG A 76 -5.75 12.01 4.65
N ILE A 77 -4.87 11.93 3.66
CA ILE A 77 -3.52 12.50 3.70
C ILE A 77 -3.31 13.64 2.71
N ASP A 78 -4.31 13.91 1.86
CA ASP A 78 -4.24 14.90 0.79
C ASP A 78 -3.78 16.28 1.27
N ARG A 79 -4.32 16.74 2.39
CA ARG A 79 -3.93 18.00 3.02
C ARG A 79 -2.46 17.98 3.45
N GLU A 80 -2.04 16.96 4.19
CA GLU A 80 -0.66 16.82 4.67
C GLU A 80 0.35 16.65 3.52
N LEU A 81 -0.04 15.95 2.46
CA LEU A 81 0.76 15.82 1.24
C LEU A 81 0.92 17.16 0.52
N THR A 82 -0.17 17.92 0.39
CA THR A 82 -0.14 19.25 -0.22
C THR A 82 0.76 20.20 0.58
N GLU A 83 0.61 20.20 1.91
CA GLU A 83 1.46 20.97 2.81
C GLU A 83 2.93 20.57 2.67
N TYR A 84 3.23 19.27 2.68
CA TYR A 84 4.58 18.74 2.50
C TYR A 84 5.20 19.21 1.18
N ARG A 85 4.45 19.16 0.07
CA ARG A 85 4.89 19.60 -1.27
C ARG A 85 5.19 21.09 -1.33
N VAL A 86 4.33 21.91 -0.73
CA VAL A 86 4.53 23.37 -0.69
C VAL A 86 5.73 23.73 0.18
N LEU A 87 5.84 23.11 1.36
CA LEU A 87 6.96 23.36 2.27
C LEU A 87 8.30 22.89 1.71
N SER A 88 8.35 21.73 1.05
CA SER A 88 9.59 21.24 0.43
C SER A 88 10.10 22.21 -0.63
N ARG A 89 9.21 22.68 -1.53
CA ARG A 89 9.57 23.69 -2.54
C ARG A 89 10.00 25.03 -1.93
N SER A 90 9.31 25.48 -0.89
CA SER A 90 9.69 26.69 -0.15
C SER A 90 11.06 26.52 0.50
N LEU A 91 11.37 25.33 0.99
CA LEU A 91 12.64 25.03 1.64
C LEU A 91 13.80 25.04 0.64
N ASP A 92 13.59 24.48 -0.55
CA ASP A 92 14.57 24.53 -1.65
C ASP A 92 14.85 25.99 -2.06
N THR A 93 13.81 26.82 -2.10
CA THR A 93 13.94 28.27 -2.38
C THR A 93 14.73 28.98 -1.29
N ASP A 94 14.46 28.66 -0.02
CA ASP A 94 15.13 29.27 1.13
C ASP A 94 16.59 28.83 1.24
N LEU A 95 16.90 27.57 0.93
CA LEU A 95 18.27 27.07 0.83
C LEU A 95 19.03 27.77 -0.30
N ALA A 96 18.43 27.89 -1.48
CA ALA A 96 19.06 28.61 -2.59
C ALA A 96 19.29 30.10 -2.26
N ALA A 97 18.37 30.75 -1.54
CA ALA A 97 18.55 32.12 -1.07
C ALA A 97 19.69 32.23 -0.03
N TYR A 98 19.76 31.28 0.90
CA TYR A 98 20.85 31.19 1.87
C TYR A 98 22.22 30.97 1.20
N ASP A 99 22.29 30.09 0.21
CA ASP A 99 23.51 29.80 -0.55
C ASP A 99 23.98 31.03 -1.36
N ARG A 100 23.06 31.81 -1.94
CA ARG A 100 23.41 33.08 -2.61
C ARG A 100 23.95 34.11 -1.61
N LEU A 101 23.25 34.29 -0.49
CA LEU A 101 23.61 35.29 0.53
C LEU A 101 24.94 34.95 1.22
N THR A 102 25.29 33.67 1.29
CA THR A 102 26.59 33.20 1.81
C THR A 102 27.68 33.08 0.75
N GLY A 103 27.33 32.89 -0.52
CA GLY A 103 28.26 32.84 -1.65
C GLY A 103 28.75 34.20 -2.13
N ASP A 104 27.90 35.24 -2.07
CA ASP A 104 28.17 36.61 -2.56
C ASP A 104 28.70 37.57 -1.48
N ILE A 105 29.27 37.07 -0.38
CA ILE A 105 29.75 37.95 0.71
C ILE A 105 30.99 38.75 0.26
N SER A 106 30.77 40.05 -0.05
CA SER A 106 31.80 41.07 -0.25
C SER A 106 32.74 41.16 0.97
N PHE A 107 34.01 41.50 0.78
CA PHE A 107 35.00 41.60 1.86
C PHE A 107 34.56 42.55 2.99
N ASP A 108 33.85 43.63 2.69
CA ASP A 108 33.35 44.60 3.69
C ASP A 108 32.17 44.07 4.54
N ASP A 109 31.36 43.14 4.00
CA ASP A 109 30.24 42.52 4.72
C ASP A 109 30.69 41.36 5.63
N ARG A 110 31.90 40.82 5.42
CA ARG A 110 32.46 39.75 6.26
C ARG A 110 32.68 40.22 7.69
N ASP A 111 33.13 41.45 7.90
CA ASP A 111 33.37 42.00 9.24
C ASP A 111 32.06 42.28 9.98
N PHE A 112 30.99 42.70 9.29
CA PHE A 112 29.66 42.86 9.89
C PHE A 112 29.02 41.53 10.28
N ILE A 113 29.10 40.52 9.39
CA ILE A 113 28.62 39.16 9.65
C ILE A 113 29.44 38.48 10.77
N ALA A 114 30.76 38.65 10.80
CA ALA A 114 31.64 38.13 11.84
C ALA A 114 31.37 38.77 13.21
N ASN A 115 31.02 40.06 13.23
CA ASN A 115 30.61 40.78 14.44
C ASN A 115 29.13 40.57 14.81
N GLY A 116 28.39 39.76 14.03
CA GLY A 116 26.98 39.44 14.29
C GLY A 116 26.03 40.65 14.24
N SER A 117 26.34 41.67 13.44
CA SER A 117 25.55 42.90 13.35
C SER A 117 25.36 43.34 11.89
N GLY A 118 24.26 44.03 11.61
CA GLY A 118 23.94 44.55 10.26
C GLY A 118 22.81 43.82 9.53
N PRO A 119 22.25 44.44 8.47
CA PRO A 119 21.04 43.97 7.78
C PRO A 119 21.21 42.61 7.10
N GLY A 120 22.37 42.33 6.49
CA GLY A 120 22.66 41.03 5.86
C GLY A 120 22.74 39.88 6.87
N PHE A 121 23.33 40.11 8.06
CA PHE A 121 23.36 39.13 9.14
C PHE A 121 21.95 38.85 9.70
N GLU A 122 21.11 39.89 9.86
CA GLU A 122 19.72 39.69 10.27
C GLU A 122 18.92 38.87 9.26
N GLU A 123 19.12 39.11 7.97
CA GLU A 123 18.49 38.37 6.89
C GLU A 123 18.93 36.89 6.88
N LEU A 124 20.23 36.62 7.02
CA LEU A 124 20.77 35.27 7.24
C LEU A 124 20.09 34.58 8.42
N ARG A 125 20.03 35.22 9.60
CA ARG A 125 19.34 34.68 10.78
C ARG A 125 17.84 34.48 10.58
N ARG A 126 17.17 35.29 9.77
CA ARG A 126 15.76 35.10 9.43
C ARG A 126 15.59 33.88 8.52
N LEU A 127 16.45 33.72 7.52
CA LEU A 127 16.49 32.54 6.64
C LEU A 127 16.80 31.27 7.42
N GLU A 128 17.83 31.25 8.28
CA GLU A 128 18.16 30.08 9.11
C GLU A 128 17.01 29.63 10.01
N ARG A 129 16.32 30.59 10.63
CA ARG A 129 15.14 30.30 11.46
C ARG A 129 14.00 29.74 10.63
N ARG A 130 13.77 30.26 9.41
CA ARG A 130 12.76 29.74 8.49
C ARG A 130 13.10 28.34 8.00
N ILE A 131 14.33 28.11 7.54
CA ILE A 131 14.85 26.80 7.12
C ILE A 131 14.72 25.79 8.25
N THR A 132 15.14 26.15 9.47
CA THR A 132 15.07 25.24 10.62
C THR A 132 13.63 24.86 10.96
N ARG A 133 12.70 25.83 10.96
CA ARG A 133 11.27 25.54 11.18
C ARG A 133 10.68 24.71 10.04
N GLY A 134 11.05 25.03 8.80
CA GLY A 134 10.64 24.31 7.60
C GLY A 134 11.08 22.85 7.63
N LYS A 135 12.37 22.58 7.90
CA LYS A 135 12.93 21.23 8.03
C LYS A 135 12.17 20.42 9.07
N ARG A 136 12.00 20.96 10.28
CA ARG A 136 11.24 20.29 11.35
C ARG A 136 9.83 19.92 10.91
N ARG A 137 9.11 20.85 10.26
CA ARG A 137 7.74 20.60 9.80
C ARG A 137 7.68 19.58 8.67
N VAL A 138 8.64 19.62 7.74
CA VAL A 138 8.76 18.64 6.65
C VAL A 138 9.03 17.24 7.22
N ASP A 139 9.91 17.12 8.21
CA ASP A 139 10.22 15.85 8.89
C ASP A 139 9.00 15.30 9.62
N GLU A 140 8.27 16.14 10.35
CA GLU A 140 6.99 15.78 11.00
C GLU A 140 5.97 15.24 10.01
N LEU A 141 5.76 15.96 8.90
CA LEU A 141 4.82 15.56 7.84
C LEU A 141 5.26 14.25 7.18
N SER A 142 6.54 14.11 6.87
CA SER A 142 7.12 12.89 6.30
C SER A 142 6.87 11.67 7.20
N ALA A 143 7.16 11.80 8.50
CA ALA A 143 6.92 10.74 9.48
C ALA A 143 5.42 10.39 9.59
N LEU A 144 4.54 11.39 9.61
CA LEU A 144 3.10 11.20 9.67
C LEU A 144 2.58 10.48 8.41
N ILE A 145 2.98 10.92 7.22
CA ILE A 145 2.63 10.30 5.93
C ILE A 145 3.10 8.84 5.92
N HIS A 146 4.36 8.60 6.29
CA HIS A 146 4.95 7.26 6.30
C HIS A 146 4.27 6.31 7.28
N SER A 147 3.94 6.78 8.49
CA SER A 147 3.25 5.96 9.49
C SER A 147 1.83 5.57 9.04
N ARG A 148 1.08 6.51 8.45
CA ARG A 148 -0.27 6.25 7.92
C ARG A 148 -0.23 5.33 6.70
N PHE A 149 0.75 5.51 5.82
CA PHE A 149 0.96 4.62 4.66
C PHE A 149 1.28 3.20 5.14
N THR A 150 2.20 3.05 6.08
CA THR A 150 2.57 1.75 6.67
C THR A 150 1.36 1.08 7.32
N ALA A 151 0.53 1.82 8.04
CA ALA A 151 -0.69 1.30 8.63
C ALA A 151 -1.69 0.81 7.56
N ALA A 152 -1.87 1.56 6.46
CA ALA A 152 -2.72 1.15 5.34
C ALA A 152 -2.18 -0.12 4.65
N LYS A 153 -0.87 -0.16 4.37
CA LYS A 153 -0.17 -1.32 3.81
C LYS A 153 -0.35 -2.57 4.69
N LEU A 154 -0.22 -2.43 6.01
CA LEU A 154 -0.44 -3.53 6.96
C LEU A 154 -1.88 -4.03 6.96
N ARG A 155 -2.88 -3.14 6.89
CA ARG A 155 -4.30 -3.55 6.82
C ARG A 155 -4.58 -4.33 5.53
N ALA A 156 -4.08 -3.86 4.39
CA ALA A 156 -4.23 -4.54 3.11
C ALA A 156 -3.49 -5.90 3.09
N ASN A 157 -2.26 -5.97 3.59
CA ASN A 157 -1.52 -7.23 3.67
C ASN A 157 -2.20 -8.26 4.56
N ARG A 158 -2.70 -7.87 5.75
CA ARG A 158 -3.46 -8.78 6.61
C ARG A 158 -4.73 -9.31 5.95
N TYR A 159 -5.36 -8.50 5.09
CA TYR A 159 -6.51 -8.95 4.32
C TYR A 159 -6.12 -10.02 3.30
N PHE A 160 -5.01 -9.83 2.59
CA PHE A 160 -4.45 -10.86 1.70
C PHE A 160 -4.09 -12.13 2.46
N ASP A 161 -3.41 -12.02 3.61
CA ASP A 161 -3.06 -13.20 4.43
C ASP A 161 -4.30 -13.99 4.85
N HIS A 162 -5.40 -13.30 5.19
CA HIS A 162 -6.68 -13.94 5.50
C HIS A 162 -7.35 -14.59 4.26
N ALA A 163 -7.23 -13.95 3.10
CA ALA A 163 -7.75 -14.50 1.85
C ALA A 163 -6.95 -15.72 1.40
N ASP A 164 -5.61 -15.69 1.56
CA ASP A 164 -4.71 -16.83 1.33
C ASP A 164 -5.08 -18.02 2.23
N GLU A 165 -5.44 -17.78 3.50
CA GLU A 165 -5.91 -18.85 4.40
C GLU A 165 -7.23 -19.47 3.92
N LYS A 166 -8.20 -18.65 3.47
CA LYS A 166 -9.46 -19.14 2.87
C LYS A 166 -9.19 -19.95 1.61
N LEU A 167 -8.28 -19.47 0.78
CA LEU A 167 -7.90 -20.13 -0.45
C LEU A 167 -7.28 -21.49 -0.18
N ALA A 168 -6.37 -21.60 0.79
CA ALA A 168 -5.79 -22.88 1.20
C ALA A 168 -6.84 -23.89 1.68
N VAL A 169 -7.82 -23.45 2.48
CA VAL A 169 -8.93 -24.31 2.93
C VAL A 169 -9.80 -24.77 1.76
N TYR A 170 -10.20 -23.83 0.90
CA TYR A 170 -11.00 -24.12 -0.29
C TYR A 170 -10.27 -25.10 -1.21
N TRP A 171 -9.00 -24.82 -1.53
CA TRP A 171 -8.18 -25.64 -2.42
C TRP A 171 -7.97 -27.05 -1.86
N GLY A 172 -7.71 -27.16 -0.55
CA GLY A 172 -7.61 -28.46 0.12
C GLY A 172 -8.90 -29.28 0.08
N ALA A 173 -10.07 -28.65 0.05
CA ALA A 173 -11.33 -29.35 -0.19
C ALA A 173 -11.49 -29.72 -1.67
N TYR A 174 -11.25 -28.77 -2.58
CA TYR A 174 -11.38 -28.95 -4.02
C TYR A 174 -10.56 -30.12 -4.55
N ARG A 175 -9.29 -30.23 -4.12
CA ARG A 175 -8.42 -31.35 -4.50
C ARG A 175 -8.90 -32.70 -4.00
N ARG A 176 -9.48 -32.76 -2.80
CA ARG A 176 -9.99 -34.02 -2.25
C ARG A 176 -11.19 -34.52 -3.06
N GLU A 177 -12.05 -33.62 -3.50
CA GLU A 177 -13.19 -33.97 -4.35
C GLU A 177 -12.72 -34.41 -5.75
N LEU A 178 -11.77 -33.70 -6.37
CA LEU A 178 -11.19 -34.12 -7.66
C LEU A 178 -10.45 -35.46 -7.58
N ALA A 179 -9.77 -35.76 -6.47
CA ALA A 179 -9.09 -37.03 -6.24
C ALA A 179 -10.06 -38.18 -5.96
N ALA A 180 -11.25 -37.90 -5.41
CA ALA A 180 -12.29 -38.90 -5.21
C ALA A 180 -12.95 -39.33 -6.53
N ASP A 181 -13.07 -38.40 -7.49
CA ASP A 181 -13.68 -38.66 -8.79
C ASP A 181 -12.71 -39.28 -9.83
N ARG A 182 -11.39 -39.07 -9.70
CA ARG A 182 -10.37 -39.63 -10.62
C ARG A 182 -9.61 -40.81 -10.01
N ALA A 183 -9.92 -42.03 -10.47
CA ALA A 183 -9.22 -43.26 -10.10
C ALA A 183 -7.79 -43.43 -10.64
N ALA A 184 -7.21 -42.46 -11.36
CA ALA A 184 -5.88 -42.62 -11.97
C ALA A 184 -5.12 -41.29 -12.11
N ALA A 185 -3.86 -41.33 -11.65
CA ALA A 185 -2.78 -40.34 -11.76
C ALA A 185 -2.94 -39.04 -10.93
N PRO A 186 -2.06 -38.81 -9.92
CA PRO A 186 -1.98 -37.52 -9.24
C PRO A 186 -1.39 -36.49 -10.20
N ASP A 187 -2.23 -35.53 -10.61
CA ASP A 187 -1.77 -34.37 -11.37
C ASP A 187 -0.98 -33.44 -10.45
N ARG A 188 0.36 -33.52 -10.52
CA ARG A 188 1.30 -32.75 -9.67
C ARG A 188 1.08 -31.23 -9.75
N THR A 189 0.43 -30.75 -10.81
CA THR A 189 0.11 -29.32 -10.99
C THR A 189 -0.88 -28.79 -9.93
N LEU A 190 -1.62 -29.68 -9.25
CA LEU A 190 -2.57 -29.32 -8.19
C LEU A 190 -1.94 -29.37 -6.79
N ASP A 191 -0.65 -29.67 -6.63
CA ASP A 191 -0.05 -29.90 -5.31
C ASP A 191 0.01 -28.64 -4.41
N ARG A 192 -0.05 -27.45 -5.01
CA ARG A 192 -0.04 -26.17 -4.29
C ARG A 192 -1.30 -25.37 -4.58
N ALA A 193 -1.81 -24.67 -3.56
CA ALA A 193 -2.85 -23.67 -3.77
C ALA A 193 -2.28 -22.48 -4.55
N PRO A 194 -3.04 -21.91 -5.50
CA PRO A 194 -2.61 -20.70 -6.19
C PRO A 194 -2.36 -19.59 -5.17
N VAL A 195 -1.39 -18.72 -5.44
CA VAL A 195 -1.07 -17.58 -4.58
C VAL A 195 -1.80 -16.36 -5.11
N LEU A 196 -2.54 -15.65 -4.25
CA LEU A 196 -3.21 -14.42 -4.66
C LEU A 196 -2.17 -13.38 -5.08
N GLN A 197 -2.38 -12.80 -6.26
CA GLN A 197 -1.51 -11.74 -6.77
C GLN A 197 -1.74 -10.47 -5.95
N ARG A 198 -0.72 -10.06 -5.20
CA ARG A 198 -0.75 -8.83 -4.41
C ARG A 198 -0.50 -7.64 -5.32
N SER A 199 -1.17 -6.52 -5.03
CA SER A 199 -0.96 -5.26 -5.75
C SER A 199 0.49 -4.76 -5.58
N ASP A 200 1.02 -4.09 -6.60
CA ASP A 200 2.43 -3.66 -6.66
C ASP A 200 2.87 -2.79 -5.47
N TRP A 201 1.95 -1.99 -4.94
CA TRP A 201 2.21 -1.13 -3.78
C TRP A 201 2.34 -1.87 -2.45
N LEU A 202 1.90 -3.13 -2.41
CA LEU A 202 2.09 -4.00 -1.26
C LEU A 202 3.41 -4.77 -1.32
N THR A 203 3.90 -5.07 -2.53
CA THR A 203 5.07 -5.92 -2.79
C THR A 203 6.37 -5.13 -2.92
N THR A 204 6.30 -3.85 -3.26
CA THR A 204 7.50 -3.02 -3.37
C THR A 204 8.14 -2.77 -2.00
N LYS A 205 9.46 -2.98 -1.92
CA LYS A 205 10.28 -2.80 -0.70
C LYS A 205 10.52 -1.32 -0.38
N GLU A 206 10.58 -0.48 -1.41
CA GLU A 206 10.84 0.96 -1.30
C GLU A 206 9.53 1.72 -1.10
N ASN A 207 9.10 1.87 0.17
CA ASN A 207 7.88 2.62 0.51
C ASN A 207 7.95 4.10 0.08
N THR A 208 9.14 4.70 0.08
CA THR A 208 9.40 6.08 -0.40
C THR A 208 9.23 6.18 -1.91
N ARG A 209 9.84 5.28 -2.67
CA ARG A 209 9.69 5.25 -4.13
C ARG A 209 8.27 4.93 -4.57
N LEU A 210 7.52 4.15 -3.78
CA LEU A 210 6.08 3.95 -4.00
C LEU A 210 5.27 5.22 -3.83
N LEU A 211 5.55 6.01 -2.78
CA LEU A 211 4.92 7.31 -2.60
C LEU A 211 5.23 8.22 -3.78
N GLU A 212 6.48 8.24 -4.27
CA GLU A 212 6.90 9.03 -5.44
C GLU A 212 6.27 8.53 -6.75
N LEU A 213 6.28 7.22 -7.03
CA LEU A 213 5.64 6.60 -8.20
C LEU A 213 4.13 6.82 -8.21
N TRP A 214 3.49 6.76 -7.04
CA TRP A 214 2.06 7.02 -6.91
C TRP A 214 1.71 8.50 -6.98
N GLN A 215 2.58 9.37 -6.47
CA GLN A 215 2.45 10.81 -6.62
C GLN A 215 2.52 11.22 -8.09
N GLY A 216 3.49 10.70 -8.85
CA GLY A 216 3.60 10.97 -10.29
C GLY A 216 2.42 10.43 -11.13
N ARG A 217 1.77 9.35 -10.69
CA ARG A 217 0.59 8.79 -11.38
C ARG A 217 -0.67 9.64 -11.19
N ASN A 218 -0.86 10.23 -10.00
CA ASN A 218 -1.99 11.13 -9.73
C ASN A 218 -1.79 12.50 -10.38
N ASP A 219 -0.56 13.02 -10.39
CA ASP A 219 -0.27 14.31 -11.05
C ASP A 219 -0.39 14.21 -12.59
N ALA A 220 -0.30 13.01 -13.18
CA ALA A 220 -0.54 12.75 -14.60
C ALA A 220 -2.02 12.48 -14.96
N GLN A 221 -2.89 12.30 -13.96
CA GLN A 221 -4.33 12.06 -14.12
C GLN A 221 -5.19 13.28 -13.78
N ALA A 222 -4.59 14.35 -13.24
CA ALA A 222 -5.20 15.65 -12.97
C ALA A 222 -4.95 16.63 -14.12
#